data_AF-A0A317WHF7-F1
#
_entry.id   AF-A0A317WHF7-F1
#
_cell.length_a   1.000
_cell.length_b   1.000
_cell.length_c   1.000
_cell.angle_alpha   90.00
_cell.angle_beta   90.00
_cell.angle_gamma   90.00
#
_symmetry.space_group_name_H-M   'P 1'
#
loop_
_entity.id
_entity.type
_entity.pdbx_description
1 polymer ?
#
loop_
_entity_poly.entity_id
_entity_poly.type
_entity_poly.pdbx_seq_one_letter_code
_entity_poly.pdbx_strand_id
1 'polypeptide(L)'
;LGYATSTMTKHVKPEIFEKKIAISARGTMPVLHVSSALIAKQDPRKHKKRRTNGTRSVRRRCIVVFSSVSGLKVAPGMLPCSSFGWAGVVMAKKSYVRANTVCLAWAQTPMMERNLNCGPQLGAIVQALSGFGR
;
A
#
# COMPACT_ATOMS: atom_id res chain seq x y z
N LEU A 1 -7.79 10.92 28.40
CA LEU A 1 -8.31 11.73 27.27
C LEU A 1 -7.29 12.83 26.98
N GLY A 2 -6.83 12.95 25.73
CA GLY A 2 -5.84 13.96 25.31
C GLY A 2 -5.28 13.61 23.93
N TYR A 3 -6.09 13.79 22.89
CA TYR A 3 -5.68 13.67 21.49
C TYR A 3 -5.00 14.97 21.02
N ALA A 4 -4.02 14.82 20.10
CA ALA A 4 -3.31 15.87 19.34
C ALA A 4 -2.34 16.72 20.17
N THR A 5 -1.03 16.72 19.95
CA THR A 5 -0.33 17.12 18.71
C THR A 5 1.16 16.77 18.87
N SER A 6 1.66 15.71 18.23
CA SER A 6 3.10 15.57 18.02
C SER A 6 3.39 14.99 16.64
N THR A 7 2.98 15.76 15.63
CA THR A 7 3.69 15.89 14.36
C THR A 7 5.06 16.58 14.58
N MET A 8 5.84 16.17 15.60
CA MET A 8 7.15 16.77 15.83
C MET A 8 8.18 16.09 14.93
N THR A 9 8.38 16.69 13.75
CA THR A 9 9.54 16.44 12.87
C THR A 9 10.87 16.50 13.63
N LYS A 10 10.92 17.20 14.78
CA LYS A 10 12.09 17.30 15.66
C LYS A 10 12.68 15.96 16.11
N HIS A 11 11.88 14.90 16.20
CA HIS A 11 12.37 13.57 16.62
C HIS A 11 12.56 12.59 15.45
N VAL A 12 12.25 13.02 14.22
CA VAL A 12 12.48 12.22 13.03
C VAL A 12 13.94 12.37 12.65
N LYS A 13 14.69 11.25 12.69
CA LYS A 13 16.05 11.20 12.14
C LYS A 13 15.96 11.30 10.61
N PRO A 14 16.46 12.38 9.98
CA PRO A 14 16.29 12.61 8.55
C PRO A 14 16.83 11.47 7.69
N GLU A 15 17.99 10.93 8.04
CA GLU A 15 18.61 9.81 7.33
C GLU A 15 17.74 8.54 7.32
N ILE A 16 17.09 8.23 8.45
CA ILE A 16 16.18 7.08 8.56
C ILE A 16 14.92 7.32 7.74
N PHE A 17 14.42 8.56 7.74
CA PHE A 17 13.27 8.95 6.93
C PHE A 17 13.59 8.84 5.43
N GLU A 18 14.70 9.43 4.98
CA GLU A 18 15.16 9.36 3.59
C GLU A 18 15.40 7.93 3.14
N LYS A 19 16.07 7.10 3.96
CA LYS A 19 16.27 5.68 3.65
C LYS A 19 14.95 4.95 3.47
N LYS A 20 13.96 5.20 4.34
CA LYS A 20 12.63 4.58 4.24
C LYS A 20 11.89 5.04 2.98
N ILE A 21 11.89 6.34 2.69
CA ILE A 21 11.29 6.89 1.47
C ILE A 21 11.99 6.40 0.20
N ALA A 22 13.32 6.26 0.22
CA ALA A 22 14.08 5.74 -0.91
C ALA A 22 13.68 4.30 -1.22
N ILE A 23 13.62 3.42 -0.21
CA ILE A 23 13.19 2.02 -0.42
C ILE A 23 11.75 1.98 -0.92
N SER A 24 10.86 2.74 -0.28
CA SER A 24 9.42 2.58 -0.47
C SER A 24 8.89 3.31 -1.71
N ALA A 25 9.30 4.55 -1.96
CA ALA A 25 8.86 5.34 -3.11
C ALA A 25 9.80 5.18 -4.31
N ARG A 26 11.13 5.37 -4.11
CA ARG A 26 12.08 5.22 -5.23
C ARG A 26 12.24 3.78 -5.69
N GLY A 27 12.09 2.79 -4.80
CA GLY A 27 12.10 1.38 -5.17
C GLY A 27 10.86 0.92 -5.96
N THR A 28 9.69 1.47 -5.63
CA THR A 28 8.42 1.03 -6.25
C THR A 28 8.19 1.67 -7.62
N MET A 29 8.61 2.92 -7.82
CA MET A 29 8.34 3.67 -9.05
C MET A 29 8.91 3.00 -10.32
N PRO A 30 10.17 2.50 -10.36
CA PRO A 30 10.71 1.80 -11.52
C PRO A 30 9.93 0.53 -11.86
N VAL A 31 9.53 -0.24 -10.85
CA VAL A 31 8.76 -1.49 -11.06
C VAL A 31 7.40 -1.17 -11.66
N LEU A 32 6.70 -0.15 -11.13
CA LEU A 32 5.43 0.31 -11.69
C LEU A 32 5.60 0.84 -13.11
N HIS A 33 6.63 1.63 -13.37
CA HIS A 33 6.92 2.19 -14.68
C HIS A 33 7.13 1.07 -15.72
N VAL A 34 8.06 0.15 -15.47
CA VAL A 34 8.36 -0.95 -16.40
C VAL A 34 7.15 -1.88 -16.57
N SER A 35 6.46 -2.23 -15.48
CA SER A 35 5.28 -3.10 -15.53
C SER A 35 4.15 -2.45 -16.33
N SER A 36 3.90 -1.16 -16.13
CA SER A 36 2.85 -0.43 -16.86
C SER A 36 3.17 -0.31 -18.35
N ALA A 37 4.44 -0.05 -18.70
CA ALA A 37 4.90 -0.01 -20.08
C ALA A 37 4.76 -1.38 -20.76
N LEU A 38 5.11 -2.46 -20.06
CA LEU A 38 4.98 -3.82 -20.58
C LEU A 38 3.51 -4.22 -20.78
N ILE A 39 2.62 -3.84 -19.87
CA ILE A 39 1.18 -4.09 -20.02
C ILE A 39 0.60 -3.25 -21.18
N ALA A 40 1.10 -2.03 -21.38
CA ALA A 40 0.63 -1.17 -22.48
C ALA A 40 0.94 -1.75 -23.87
N LYS A 41 2.05 -2.48 -24.01
CA LYS A 41 2.47 -3.14 -25.27
C LYS A 41 1.71 -4.45 -25.57
N GLN A 42 0.92 -4.96 -24.63
CA GLN A 42 0.23 -6.24 -24.81
C GLN A 42 -1.16 -6.08 -25.43
N ASP A 43 -1.48 -7.00 -26.33
CA ASP A 43 -2.79 -7.03 -26.97
C ASP A 43 -3.91 -7.27 -25.96
N PRO A 44 -5.04 -6.54 -26.09
CA PRO A 44 -6.23 -6.80 -25.29
C PRO A 44 -6.72 -8.23 -25.52
N ARG A 45 -6.81 -9.02 -24.45
CA ARG A 45 -7.35 -10.39 -24.55
C ARG A 45 -8.84 -10.33 -24.86
N LYS A 46 -9.30 -11.14 -25.81
CA LYS A 46 -10.73 -11.32 -26.08
C LYS A 46 -11.19 -12.63 -25.48
N HIS A 47 -12.34 -12.63 -24.81
CA HIS A 47 -12.98 -13.84 -24.31
C HIS A 47 -14.29 -14.06 -25.06
N LYS A 48 -14.41 -15.21 -25.71
CA LYS A 48 -15.65 -15.67 -26.33
C LYS A 48 -16.57 -16.24 -25.24
N LYS A 49 -17.75 -15.65 -25.09
CA LYS A 49 -18.80 -16.22 -24.23
C LYS A 49 -19.41 -17.42 -24.94
N ARG A 50 -19.24 -18.61 -24.35
CA ARG A 50 -19.77 -19.88 -24.91
C ARG A 50 -21.30 -19.89 -25.06
N ARG A 51 -22.04 -19.18 -24.19
CA ARG A 51 -23.51 -19.16 -24.18
C ARG A 51 -24.17 -18.20 -25.17
N THR A 52 -23.56 -17.05 -25.44
CA THR A 52 -24.18 -15.98 -26.26
C THR A 52 -23.48 -15.76 -27.59
N ASN A 53 -22.49 -16.60 -27.92
CA ASN A 53 -21.59 -16.46 -29.06
C ASN A 53 -20.91 -15.08 -29.23
N GLY A 54 -21.00 -14.24 -28.20
CA GLY A 54 -20.46 -12.88 -28.20
C GLY A 54 -19.02 -12.83 -27.72
N THR A 55 -18.25 -11.92 -28.30
CA THR A 55 -16.88 -11.61 -27.87
C THR A 55 -16.89 -10.45 -26.89
N ARG A 56 -16.32 -10.61 -25.70
CA ARG A 56 -16.04 -9.48 -24.80
C ARG A 56 -14.54 -9.22 -24.72
N SER A 57 -14.14 -7.95 -24.69
CA SER A 57 -12.78 -7.58 -24.31
C SER A 57 -12.58 -7.92 -22.82
N VAL A 58 -11.59 -8.76 -22.53
CA VAL A 58 -11.01 -8.88 -21.19
C VAL A 58 -10.06 -7.70 -21.08
N ARG A 59 -10.44 -6.68 -20.29
CA ARG A 59 -9.63 -5.48 -20.06
C ARG A 59 -8.16 -5.85 -19.84
N ARG A 60 -7.26 -4.95 -20.25
CA ARG A 60 -5.80 -5.07 -20.04
C ARG A 60 -5.50 -5.44 -18.57
N ARG A 61 -4.35 -6.10 -18.35
CA ARG A 61 -3.90 -6.65 -17.05
C ARG A 61 -4.09 -5.63 -15.90
N CYS A 62 -4.05 -6.09 -14.66
CA CYS A 62 -4.13 -5.21 -13.50
C CYS A 62 -2.78 -5.06 -12.79
N ILE A 63 -2.63 -3.94 -12.11
CA ILE A 63 -1.58 -3.71 -11.12
C ILE A 63 -2.28 -3.51 -9.78
N VAL A 64 -1.79 -4.16 -8.72
CA VAL A 64 -2.26 -3.94 -7.36
C VAL A 64 -1.09 -3.39 -6.55
N VAL A 65 -1.28 -2.20 -5.98
CA VAL A 65 -0.30 -1.54 -5.13
C VAL A 65 -0.73 -1.75 -3.68
N PHE A 66 0.13 -2.35 -2.87
CA PHE A 66 -0.08 -2.42 -1.43
C PHE A 66 0.39 -1.12 -0.78
N SER A 67 -0.48 -0.57 0.05
CA SER A 67 -0.25 0.65 0.82
C SER A 67 -0.58 0.39 2.29
N SER A 68 -0.38 1.37 3.15
CA SER A 68 -0.68 1.32 4.58
C SER A 68 -1.85 2.23 4.91
N VAL A 69 -2.71 1.80 5.85
CA VAL A 69 -3.75 2.66 6.45
C VAL A 69 -3.13 3.88 7.15
N SER A 70 -1.88 3.78 7.61
CA SER A 70 -1.14 4.94 8.13
C SER A 70 -0.93 6.03 7.08
N GLY A 71 -1.00 5.69 5.78
CA GLY A 71 -1.02 6.66 4.68
C GLY A 71 -2.38 7.30 4.43
N LEU A 72 -3.41 7.00 5.21
CA LEU A 72 -4.69 7.70 5.19
C LEU A 72 -4.94 8.41 6.52
N LYS A 73 -4.44 7.85 7.62
CA LYS A 73 -4.48 8.44 8.96
C LYS A 73 -3.08 8.45 9.56
N VAL A 74 -2.52 9.64 9.77
CA VAL A 74 -1.18 9.80 10.34
C VAL A 74 -1.25 9.70 11.85
N ALA A 75 -0.59 8.70 12.43
CA ALA A 75 -0.35 8.62 13.87
C ALA A 75 1.02 9.25 14.23
N PRO A 76 1.18 9.80 15.44
CA PRO A 76 2.48 10.30 15.92
C PRO A 76 3.58 9.24 15.77
N GLY A 77 4.77 9.65 15.30
CA GLY A 77 5.91 8.74 15.06
C GLY A 77 5.83 7.87 13.80
N MET A 78 4.72 7.87 13.07
CA MET A 78 4.55 7.04 11.85
C MET A 78 4.81 7.79 10.54
N LEU A 79 5.33 9.01 10.59
CA LEU A 79 5.61 9.89 9.43
C LEU A 79 6.21 9.17 8.21
N PRO A 80 7.31 8.40 8.32
CA PRO A 80 7.87 7.68 7.16
C PRO A 80 6.89 6.67 6.53
N CYS A 81 6.11 5.97 7.37
CA CYS A 81 5.15 4.96 6.94
C CYS A 81 3.91 5.60 6.30
N SER A 82 3.47 6.74 6.84
CA SER A 82 2.37 7.53 6.32
C SER A 82 2.68 8.15 4.95
N SER A 83 3.87 8.71 4.77
CA SER A 83 4.30 9.28 3.49
C SER A 83 4.35 8.22 2.37
N PHE A 84 4.78 7.00 2.69
CA PHE A 84 4.74 5.88 1.74
C PHE A 84 3.32 5.50 1.34
N GLY A 85 2.42 5.33 2.32
CA GLY A 85 1.06 4.89 2.03
C GLY A 85 0.31 5.86 1.11
N TRP A 86 0.54 7.17 1.27
CA TRP A 86 0.04 8.19 0.36
C TRP A 86 0.60 8.05 -1.06
N ALA A 87 1.90 7.82 -1.22
CA ALA A 87 2.53 7.67 -2.53
C ALA A 87 1.94 6.49 -3.33
N GLY A 88 1.67 5.36 -2.67
CA GLY A 88 1.03 4.20 -3.30
C GLY A 88 -0.36 4.50 -3.86
N VAL A 89 -1.19 5.23 -3.12
CA VAL A 89 -2.54 5.63 -3.54
C VAL A 89 -2.50 6.56 -4.76
N VAL A 90 -1.55 7.51 -4.78
CA VAL A 90 -1.43 8.47 -5.89
C VAL A 90 -0.94 7.80 -7.17
N MET A 91 0.02 6.87 -7.07
CA MET A 91 0.58 6.17 -8.24
C MET A 91 -0.46 5.31 -8.99
N ALA A 92 -1.48 4.79 -8.31
CA ALA A 92 -2.51 3.97 -8.95
C ALA A 92 -3.48 4.77 -9.85
N LYS A 93 -3.64 6.09 -9.68
CA LYS A 93 -4.68 6.85 -10.39
C LYS A 93 -4.40 7.13 -11.89
N LYS A 94 -3.20 6.86 -12.42
CA LYS A 94 -2.73 7.39 -13.73
C LYS A 94 -2.37 6.35 -14.80
N SER A 95 -2.99 5.17 -14.84
CA SER A 95 -2.63 4.17 -15.87
C SER A 95 -3.79 3.74 -16.77
N TYR A 96 -3.50 3.48 -18.05
CA TYR A 96 -4.36 2.77 -19.02
C TYR A 96 -4.59 1.28 -18.66
N VAL A 97 -4.19 0.92 -17.45
CA VAL A 97 -4.13 -0.39 -16.81
C VAL A 97 -5.03 -0.28 -15.58
N ARG A 98 -5.77 -1.33 -15.21
CA ARG A 98 -6.53 -1.27 -13.95
C ARG A 98 -5.55 -1.29 -12.78
N ALA A 99 -5.33 -0.14 -12.16
CA ALA A 99 -4.50 -0.03 -10.97
C ALA A 99 -5.40 0.14 -9.74
N ASN A 100 -5.31 -0.83 -8.83
CA ASN A 100 -6.00 -0.80 -7.54
C ASN A 100 -4.98 -0.59 -6.43
N THR A 101 -5.38 0.11 -5.37
CA THR A 101 -4.57 0.21 -4.14
C THR A 101 -5.29 -0.52 -3.01
N VAL A 102 -4.56 -1.34 -2.27
CA VAL A 102 -5.06 -2.01 -1.07
C VAL A 102 -4.28 -1.48 0.12
N CYS A 103 -4.97 -0.77 1.02
CA CYS A 103 -4.37 -0.24 2.24
C CYS A 103 -4.51 -1.26 3.37
N LEU A 104 -3.39 -1.82 3.82
CA LEU A 104 -3.35 -2.78 4.92
C LEU A 104 -3.19 -2.03 6.24
N ALA A 105 -3.93 -2.45 7.27
CA ALA A 105 -3.77 -1.96 8.63
C ALA A 105 -2.76 -2.85 9.38
N TRP A 106 -3.15 -4.10 9.59
CA TRP A 106 -2.34 -5.12 10.25
C TRP A 106 -2.43 -6.40 9.42
N ALA A 107 -1.30 -7.06 9.20
CA ALA A 107 -1.24 -8.33 8.48
C ALA A 107 -0.40 -9.31 9.30
N GLN A 108 -0.90 -10.54 9.44
CA GLN A 108 -0.16 -11.62 10.07
C GLN A 108 1.02 -11.98 9.17
N THR A 109 2.20 -11.58 9.60
CA THR A 109 3.47 -11.77 8.89
C THR A 109 4.55 -12.09 9.91
N PRO A 110 5.67 -12.74 9.52
CA PRO A 110 6.79 -12.95 10.42
C PRO A 110 7.34 -11.65 11.02
N MET A 111 7.22 -10.53 10.30
CA MET A 111 7.55 -9.20 10.81
C MET A 111 6.61 -8.77 11.94
N MET A 112 5.31 -9.02 11.82
CA MET A 112 4.33 -8.73 12.87
C MET A 112 4.60 -9.58 14.12
N GLU A 113 4.85 -10.88 13.96
CA GLU A 113 5.16 -11.78 15.07
C GLU A 113 6.43 -11.33 15.82
N ARG A 114 7.47 -10.95 15.08
CA ARG A 114 8.68 -10.38 15.67
C ARG A 114 8.39 -9.08 16.43
N ASN A 115 7.57 -8.19 15.88
CA ASN A 115 7.22 -6.93 16.54
C ASN A 115 6.36 -7.15 17.80
N LEU A 116 5.46 -8.14 17.79
CA LEU A 116 4.67 -8.53 18.97
C LEU A 116 5.55 -9.08 20.09
N ASN A 117 6.57 -9.88 19.74
CA ASN A 117 7.54 -10.39 20.70
C ASN A 117 8.43 -9.28 21.30
N CYS A 118 8.80 -8.27 20.51
CA CYS A 118 9.60 -7.14 20.98
C CYS A 118 8.79 -6.08 21.75
N GLY A 119 7.46 -6.06 21.59
CA GLY A 119 6.59 -5.04 22.15
C GLY A 119 5.21 -5.61 22.43
N PRO A 120 4.99 -6.32 23.55
CA PRO A 120 3.72 -7.01 23.82
C PRO A 120 2.52 -6.06 23.92
N GLN A 121 2.74 -4.78 24.25
CA GLN A 121 1.72 -3.73 24.23
C GLN A 121 1.11 -3.53 22.83
N LEU A 122 1.85 -3.83 21.76
CA LEU A 122 1.37 -3.77 20.39
C LEU A 122 0.22 -4.76 20.15
N GLY A 123 0.25 -5.93 20.79
CA GLY A 123 -0.83 -6.93 20.67
C GLY A 123 -2.16 -6.41 21.19
N ALA A 124 -2.15 -5.75 22.35
CA ALA A 124 -3.35 -5.14 22.94
C ALA A 124 -3.89 -3.99 22.07
N ILE A 125 -3.01 -3.16 21.50
CA ILE A 125 -3.39 -2.07 20.59
C ILE A 125 -4.00 -2.61 19.29
N VAL A 126 -3.37 -3.62 18.70
CA VAL A 126 -3.90 -4.31 17.51
C VAL A 126 -5.27 -4.88 17.84
N GLN A 127 -5.45 -5.58 18.95
CA GLN A 127 -6.74 -6.16 19.33
C GLN A 127 -7.84 -5.09 19.55
N ALA A 128 -7.50 -3.97 20.20
CA ALA A 128 -8.43 -2.87 20.45
C ALA A 128 -8.85 -2.14 19.16
N LEU A 129 -7.95 -2.04 18.18
CA LEU A 129 -8.19 -1.32 16.92
C LEU A 129 -8.71 -2.23 15.79
N SER A 130 -8.50 -3.54 15.89
CA SER A 130 -8.91 -4.54 14.87
C SER A 130 -10.34 -5.01 15.08
N GLY A 131 -11.25 -4.13 15.51
CA GLY A 131 -12.67 -4.43 15.80
C GLY A 131 -13.51 -4.98 14.63
N PHE A 132 -12.89 -5.39 13.53
CA PHE A 132 -13.49 -6.13 12.42
C PHE A 132 -12.65 -7.37 12.09
N GLY A 133 -13.14 -8.54 12.53
CA GLY A 133 -12.70 -9.84 12.02
C GLY A 133 -12.18 -10.82 13.08
N ARG A 134 -13.10 -11.50 13.77
CA ARG A 134 -13.04 -12.96 13.82
C ARG A 134 -13.84 -13.49 12.63
#